data_AF-I5B782-F1
#
_entry.id   AF-I5B782-F1
#
_cell.length_a   1.000
_cell.length_b   1.000
_cell.length_c   1.000
_cell.angle_alpha   90.00
_cell.angle_beta   90.00
_cell.angle_gamma   90.00
#
_symmetry.space_group_name_H-M   'P 1'
#
loop_
_entity.id
_entity.type
_entity.pdbx_description
1 polymer ?
#
loop_
_entity_poly.entity_id
_entity_poly.type
_entity_poly.pdbx_seq_one_letter_code
_entity_poly.pdbx_strand_id
1 'polypeptide(L)'
;MDNKYFTIIILILTAAATLLCGCYPKRVGPLDPEGKQLTWEQMDLSQRKAHMRQKVLPVAADVFGTWQPERFARVDCSLCHVQGETQGIYDMPTAALPRLSGALLLGPEFDRAPETTRLKLDRLVPEMSAALGVKPFSIITRTGFGCYSCHLGPNGAMFGN
;
A
#
# COMPACT_ATOMS: atom_id res chain seq x y z
N MET A 1 34.59 -7.90 21.70
CA MET A 1 33.99 -8.21 20.37
C MET A 1 35.00 -7.81 19.33
N ASP A 2 35.60 -8.78 18.62
CA ASP A 2 36.67 -8.47 17.67
C ASP A 2 36.13 -7.74 16.45
N ASN A 3 36.89 -6.75 15.98
CA ASN A 3 36.52 -5.86 14.87
C ASN A 3 36.14 -6.62 13.59
N LYS A 4 36.69 -7.83 13.39
CA LYS A 4 36.34 -8.74 12.29
C LYS A 4 34.91 -9.27 12.38
N TYR A 5 34.44 -9.67 13.56
CA TYR A 5 33.06 -10.14 13.74
C TYR A 5 32.06 -9.00 13.57
N PHE A 6 32.40 -7.80 14.04
CA PHE A 6 31.57 -6.60 13.83
C PHE A 6 31.45 -6.25 12.34
N THR A 7 32.56 -6.31 11.60
CA THR A 7 32.57 -6.04 10.14
C THR A 7 31.82 -7.12 9.36
N ILE A 8 31.96 -8.39 9.72
CA ILE A 8 31.22 -9.51 9.10
C ILE A 8 29.71 -9.39 9.36
N ILE A 9 29.30 -9.04 10.59
CA ILE A 9 27.89 -8.81 10.93
C ILE A 9 27.33 -7.63 10.13
N ILE A 10 28.07 -6.53 10.00
CA ILE A 10 27.66 -5.39 9.17
C ILE A 10 27.51 -5.81 7.71
N LEU A 11 28.47 -6.56 7.14
CA LEU A 11 28.41 -7.02 5.76
C LEU A 11 27.21 -7.95 5.51
N ILE A 12 26.92 -8.88 6.43
CA ILE A 12 25.75 -9.77 6.35
C ILE A 12 24.44 -8.98 6.45
N LEU A 13 24.35 -8.01 7.36
CA LEU A 13 23.17 -7.16 7.51
C LEU A 13 22.94 -6.26 6.28
N THR A 14 24.01 -5.73 5.69
CA THR A 14 23.93 -4.93 4.46
C THR A 14 23.53 -5.78 3.24
N ALA A 15 24.02 -7.01 3.12
CA ALA A 15 23.64 -7.94 2.05
C ALA A 15 22.19 -8.45 2.20
N ALA A 16 21.72 -8.68 3.43
CA ALA A 16 20.32 -9.04 3.68
C ALA A 16 19.36 -7.87 3.41
N ALA A 17 19.76 -6.65 3.72
CA ALA A 17 18.97 -5.44 3.43
C ALA A 17 18.84 -5.16 1.92
N THR A 18 19.87 -5.44 1.11
CA THR A 18 19.80 -5.30 -0.35
C THR A 18 18.95 -6.39 -1.01
N LEU A 19 18.97 -7.62 -0.49
CA LEU A 19 18.10 -8.72 -0.96
C LEU A 19 16.61 -8.49 -0.66
N LEU A 20 16.28 -7.87 0.47
CA LEU A 20 14.89 -7.56 0.85
C LEU A 20 14.32 -6.30 0.15
N CYS A 21 15.19 -5.40 -0.34
CA CYS A 21 14.78 -4.18 -1.05
C CYS A 21 14.86 -4.27 -2.59
N GLY A 22 15.45 -5.33 -3.16
CA GLY A 22 15.93 -5.33 -4.56
C GLY A 22 14.93 -5.68 -5.66
N CYS A 23 13.68 -6.07 -5.38
CA CYS A 23 12.76 -6.59 -6.41
C CYS A 23 11.47 -5.78 -6.58
N TYR A 24 11.54 -4.45 -6.45
CA TYR A 24 10.43 -3.55 -6.73
C TYR A 24 10.79 -2.52 -7.81
N PRO A 25 9.84 -2.09 -8.65
CA PRO A 25 8.45 -2.56 -8.73
C PRO A 25 8.33 -4.00 -9.26
N LYS A 26 7.40 -4.77 -8.69
CA LYS A 26 7.04 -6.09 -9.20
C LYS A 26 6.14 -5.94 -10.42
N ARG A 27 6.27 -6.89 -11.34
CA ARG A 27 5.39 -6.99 -12.50
C ARG A 27 4.13 -7.73 -12.08
N VAL A 28 3.00 -7.06 -12.17
CA VAL A 28 1.69 -7.57 -11.70
C VAL A 28 0.59 -7.41 -12.74
N GLY A 29 0.84 -6.62 -13.78
CA GLY A 29 -0.12 -6.30 -14.83
C GLY A 29 -0.25 -7.39 -15.90
N PRO A 30 -0.89 -7.08 -17.03
CA PRO A 30 -0.94 -7.96 -18.19
C PRO A 30 0.43 -8.05 -18.88
N LEU A 31 0.55 -8.95 -19.87
CA LEU A 31 1.73 -9.02 -20.74
C LEU A 31 1.67 -7.90 -21.78
N ASP A 32 2.83 -7.31 -22.08
CA ASP A 32 3.04 -6.44 -23.24
C ASP A 32 3.14 -7.27 -24.55
N PRO A 33 3.21 -6.62 -25.73
CA PRO A 33 3.35 -7.32 -27.01
C PRO A 33 4.59 -8.23 -27.10
N GLU A 34 5.63 -7.93 -26.32
CA GLU A 34 6.86 -8.71 -26.22
C GLU A 34 6.76 -9.87 -25.20
N GLY A 35 5.59 -10.07 -24.59
CA GLY A 35 5.31 -11.14 -23.65
C GLY A 35 5.86 -10.90 -22.24
N LYS A 36 6.29 -9.67 -21.92
CA LYS A 36 6.78 -9.28 -20.60
C LYS A 36 5.65 -8.67 -19.78
N GLN A 37 5.56 -9.09 -18.53
CA GLN A 37 4.53 -8.59 -17.63
C GLN A 37 4.78 -7.12 -17.25
N LEU A 38 3.73 -6.30 -17.28
CA LEU A 38 3.80 -4.88 -16.92
C LEU A 38 3.91 -4.69 -15.40
N THR A 39 4.65 -3.65 -15.00
CA THR A 39 4.59 -3.09 -13.64
C THR A 39 3.37 -2.18 -13.50
N TRP A 40 3.03 -1.82 -12.25
CA TRP A 40 1.92 -0.91 -11.97
C TRP A 40 2.01 0.43 -12.72
N GLU A 41 3.20 1.03 -12.73
CA GLU A 41 3.45 2.33 -13.38
C GLU A 41 3.26 2.27 -14.89
N GLN A 42 3.63 1.14 -15.51
CA GLN A 42 3.52 0.94 -16.96
C GLN A 42 2.08 0.68 -17.43
N MET A 43 1.17 0.28 -16.54
CA MET A 43 -0.22 0.03 -16.92
C MET A 43 -0.97 1.33 -17.22
N ASP A 44 -1.76 1.33 -18.29
CA ASP A 44 -2.71 2.40 -18.58
C ASP A 44 -3.94 2.35 -17.63
N LEU A 45 -4.81 3.36 -17.70
CA LEU A 45 -5.98 3.45 -16.82
C LEU A 45 -6.95 2.26 -16.96
N SER A 46 -7.13 1.73 -18.16
CA SER A 46 -8.02 0.59 -18.41
C SER A 46 -7.45 -0.69 -17.79
N GLN A 47 -6.14 -0.92 -17.95
CA GLN A 47 -5.40 -2.03 -17.37
C GLN A 47 -5.39 -1.92 -15.84
N ARG A 48 -5.14 -0.72 -15.28
CA ARG A 48 -5.22 -0.49 -13.83
C ARG A 48 -6.61 -0.76 -13.28
N LYS A 49 -7.68 -0.33 -13.95
CA LYS A 49 -9.07 -0.63 -13.54
C LYS A 49 -9.36 -2.12 -13.58
N ALA A 50 -8.91 -2.83 -14.61
CA ALA A 50 -9.05 -4.28 -14.70
C ALA A 50 -8.28 -4.98 -13.57
N HIS A 51 -7.02 -4.59 -13.32
CA HIS A 51 -6.20 -5.11 -12.23
C HIS A 51 -6.82 -4.85 -10.86
N MET A 52 -7.31 -3.62 -10.63
CA MET A 52 -8.01 -3.25 -9.40
C MET A 52 -9.20 -4.17 -9.14
N ARG A 53 -10.06 -4.42 -10.14
CA ARG A 53 -11.22 -5.32 -9.97
C ARG A 53 -10.83 -6.77 -9.74
N GLN A 54 -9.80 -7.27 -10.44
CA GLN A 54 -9.46 -8.69 -10.44
C GLN A 54 -8.51 -9.10 -9.32
N LYS A 55 -7.68 -8.18 -8.83
CA LYS A 55 -6.56 -8.48 -7.92
C LYS A 55 -6.60 -7.69 -6.62
N VAL A 56 -7.07 -6.44 -6.64
CA VAL A 56 -7.01 -5.56 -5.46
C VAL A 56 -8.33 -5.58 -4.67
N LEU A 57 -9.47 -5.44 -5.35
CA LEU A 57 -10.78 -5.44 -4.71
C LEU A 57 -11.09 -6.75 -3.96
N PRO A 58 -10.75 -7.95 -4.47
CA PRO A 58 -10.94 -9.19 -3.71
C PRO A 58 -10.11 -9.24 -2.42
N VAL A 59 -8.90 -8.68 -2.43
CA VAL A 59 -8.04 -8.59 -1.25
C VAL A 59 -8.66 -7.64 -0.22
N ALA A 60 -9.14 -6.47 -0.65
CA ALA A 60 -9.87 -5.57 0.23
C ALA A 60 -11.13 -6.24 0.80
N ALA A 61 -11.89 -6.94 -0.03
CA ALA A 61 -13.09 -7.66 0.39
C ALA A 61 -12.77 -8.74 1.44
N ASP A 62 -11.67 -9.49 1.30
CA ASP A 62 -11.23 -10.45 2.31
C ASP A 62 -10.89 -9.76 3.65
N VAL A 63 -10.05 -8.74 3.62
CA VAL A 63 -9.60 -8.03 4.83
C VAL A 63 -10.78 -7.44 5.59
N PHE A 64 -11.66 -6.72 4.88
CA PHE A 64 -12.80 -6.05 5.49
C PHE A 64 -13.94 -7.02 5.83
N GLY A 65 -14.21 -8.00 4.97
CA GLY A 65 -15.23 -9.04 5.20
C GLY A 65 -14.89 -9.94 6.38
N THR A 66 -13.61 -10.25 6.61
CA THR A 66 -13.17 -10.99 7.80
C THR A 66 -13.35 -10.17 9.08
N TRP A 67 -13.15 -8.85 9.01
CA TRP A 67 -13.21 -7.99 10.19
C TRP A 67 -14.64 -7.61 10.59
N GLN A 68 -15.46 -7.17 9.64
CA GLN A 68 -16.86 -6.78 9.89
C GLN A 68 -17.76 -7.32 8.75
N PRO A 69 -18.08 -8.62 8.75
CA PRO A 69 -18.75 -9.29 7.63
C PRO A 69 -20.11 -8.68 7.29
N GLU A 70 -20.89 -8.27 8.27
CA GLU A 70 -22.21 -7.65 8.04
C GLU A 70 -22.08 -6.29 7.34
N ARG A 71 -21.11 -5.48 7.77
CA ARG A 71 -20.87 -4.14 7.20
C ARG A 71 -20.27 -4.22 5.80
N PHE A 72 -19.41 -5.21 5.56
CA PHE A 72 -18.66 -5.38 4.32
C PHE A 72 -19.16 -6.57 3.50
N ALA A 73 -20.45 -6.91 3.63
CA ALA A 73 -21.11 -7.93 2.81
C ALA A 73 -21.07 -7.61 1.31
N ARG A 74 -20.93 -6.32 0.97
CA ARG A 74 -20.64 -5.81 -0.37
C ARG A 74 -19.48 -4.84 -0.28
N VAL A 75 -18.46 -5.08 -1.10
CA VAL A 75 -17.30 -4.23 -1.25
C VAL A 75 -17.16 -3.88 -2.73
N ASP A 76 -17.10 -2.58 -3.01
CA ASP A 76 -16.95 -2.02 -4.35
C ASP A 76 -15.83 -0.96 -4.36
N CYS A 77 -15.67 -0.28 -5.50
CA CYS A 77 -14.62 0.70 -5.68
C CYS A 77 -14.73 1.87 -4.68
N SER A 78 -15.94 2.21 -4.25
CA SER A 78 -16.24 3.37 -3.41
C SER A 78 -15.70 3.23 -1.98
N LEU A 79 -15.41 2.00 -1.53
CA LEU A 79 -14.80 1.74 -0.23
C LEU A 79 -13.51 2.52 -0.03
N CYS A 80 -12.72 2.66 -1.10
CA CYS A 80 -11.48 3.43 -1.11
C CYS A 80 -11.62 4.67 -2.01
N HIS A 81 -12.14 4.51 -3.22
CA HIS A 81 -12.29 5.56 -4.23
C HIS A 81 -13.71 6.13 -4.20
N VAL A 82 -14.05 6.87 -3.15
CA VAL A 82 -15.42 7.39 -2.87
C VAL A 82 -16.04 8.12 -4.07
N GLN A 83 -15.24 8.79 -4.89
CA GLN A 83 -15.67 9.55 -6.07
C GLN A 83 -15.53 8.78 -7.40
N GLY A 84 -15.06 7.54 -7.36
CA GLY A 84 -14.69 6.75 -8.54
C GLY A 84 -15.89 6.39 -9.40
N GLU A 85 -16.99 5.95 -8.79
CA GLU A 85 -18.18 5.52 -9.54
C GLU A 85 -19.01 6.71 -10.03
N THR A 86 -19.09 7.78 -9.24
CA THR A 86 -19.95 8.94 -9.53
C THR A 86 -19.28 9.99 -10.41
N GLN A 87 -17.97 10.21 -10.25
CA GLN A 87 -17.23 11.28 -10.91
C GLN A 87 -16.09 10.77 -11.78
N GLY A 88 -15.82 9.46 -11.78
CA GLY A 88 -14.69 8.89 -12.50
C GLY A 88 -13.32 9.23 -11.89
N ILE A 89 -13.30 9.76 -10.66
CA ILE A 89 -12.09 10.19 -9.96
C ILE A 89 -11.61 9.03 -9.08
N TYR A 90 -10.52 8.38 -9.52
CA TYR A 90 -9.91 7.24 -8.83
C TYR A 90 -8.56 7.60 -8.19
N ASP A 91 -8.20 8.89 -8.18
CA ASP A 91 -6.91 9.33 -7.68
C ASP A 91 -6.76 9.08 -6.18
N MET A 92 -5.53 8.76 -5.81
CA MET A 92 -5.10 8.49 -4.44
C MET A 92 -3.74 9.15 -4.21
N PRO A 93 -3.49 9.76 -3.05
CA PRO A 93 -4.41 9.88 -1.92
C PRO A 93 -5.59 10.85 -2.19
N THR A 94 -6.67 10.70 -1.42
CA THR A 94 -7.89 11.50 -1.59
C THR A 94 -8.32 12.22 -0.31
N ALA A 95 -8.97 13.38 -0.47
CA ALA A 95 -9.61 14.12 0.61
C ALA A 95 -10.96 13.50 1.05
N ALA A 96 -11.49 12.54 0.30
CA ALA A 96 -12.72 11.83 0.64
C ALA A 96 -12.52 10.80 1.77
N LEU A 97 -11.27 10.50 2.13
CA LEU A 97 -10.93 9.67 3.29
C LEU A 97 -10.49 10.54 4.47
N PRO A 98 -10.64 10.08 5.73
CA PRO A 98 -10.19 10.82 6.90
C PRO A 98 -8.71 11.22 6.79
N ARG A 99 -8.40 12.48 7.10
CA ARG A 99 -7.00 12.93 7.19
C ARG A 99 -6.32 12.27 8.38
N LEU A 100 -5.06 11.86 8.19
CA LEU A 100 -4.24 11.31 9.26
C LEU A 100 -3.38 12.40 9.90
N SER A 101 -3.01 12.20 11.16
CA SER A 101 -2.35 13.18 12.02
C SER A 101 -0.97 13.63 11.54
N GLY A 102 -0.27 12.82 10.74
CA GLY A 102 1.14 13.05 10.40
C GLY A 102 2.12 12.48 11.43
N ALA A 103 1.61 11.90 12.53
CA ALA A 103 2.43 11.31 13.58
C ALA A 103 3.18 10.09 13.04
N LEU A 104 4.47 10.00 13.38
CA LEU A 104 5.38 8.97 12.86
C LEU A 104 4.88 7.54 13.12
N LEU A 105 4.24 7.31 14.26
CA LEU A 105 3.77 6.00 14.72
C LEU A 105 2.24 5.91 14.84
N LEU A 106 1.50 6.80 14.17
CA LEU A 106 0.03 6.77 14.12
C LEU A 106 -0.65 6.86 15.51
N GLY A 107 0.01 7.43 16.52
CA GLY A 107 -0.52 7.52 17.90
C GLY A 107 -1.96 8.03 17.96
N PRO A 108 -2.28 9.20 17.38
CA PRO A 108 -3.65 9.72 17.36
C PRO A 108 -4.66 8.82 16.63
N GLU A 109 -4.23 8.03 15.65
CA GLU A 109 -5.07 7.06 14.95
C GLU A 109 -5.33 5.80 15.79
N PHE A 110 -4.33 5.36 16.57
CA PHE A 110 -4.49 4.27 17.53
C PHE A 110 -5.36 4.66 18.72
N ASP A 111 -5.23 5.89 19.23
CA ASP A 111 -6.08 6.40 20.31
C ASP A 111 -7.55 6.48 19.88
N ARG A 112 -7.80 6.86 18.62
CA ARG A 112 -9.15 7.03 18.07
C ARG A 112 -9.81 5.72 17.67
N ALA A 113 -9.08 4.82 17.02
CA ALA A 113 -9.64 3.62 16.40
C ALA A 113 -8.62 2.47 16.39
N PRO A 114 -8.26 1.92 17.56
CA PRO A 114 -7.12 1.01 17.70
C PRO A 114 -7.23 -0.24 16.84
N GLU A 115 -8.41 -0.85 16.78
CA GLU A 115 -8.64 -2.07 15.99
C GLU A 115 -8.58 -1.80 14.49
N THR A 116 -9.24 -0.73 14.01
CA THR A 116 -9.24 -0.37 12.59
C THR A 116 -7.85 0.04 12.13
N THR A 117 -7.14 0.82 12.95
CA THR A 117 -5.76 1.25 12.67
C THR A 117 -4.83 0.04 12.60
N ARG A 118 -4.95 -0.90 13.55
CA ARG A 118 -4.18 -2.15 13.55
C ARG A 118 -4.47 -3.01 12.32
N LEU A 119 -5.74 -3.27 12.00
CA LEU A 119 -6.11 -4.05 10.81
C LEU A 119 -5.51 -3.45 9.53
N LYS A 120 -5.62 -2.12 9.38
CA LYS A 120 -5.12 -1.45 8.19
C LYS A 120 -3.60 -1.48 8.10
N LEU A 121 -2.92 -1.28 9.23
CA LEU A 121 -1.47 -1.30 9.30
C LEU A 121 -0.91 -2.70 9.04
N ASP A 122 -1.49 -3.72 9.68
CA ASP A 122 -0.93 -5.07 9.71
C ASP A 122 -1.35 -5.91 8.50
N ARG A 123 -2.53 -5.63 7.93
CA ARG A 123 -3.08 -6.40 6.80
C ARG A 123 -3.33 -5.56 5.56
N LEU A 124 -4.20 -4.55 5.64
CA LEU A 124 -4.66 -3.86 4.43
C LEU A 124 -3.49 -3.24 3.64
N VAL A 125 -2.68 -2.40 4.29
CA VAL A 125 -1.60 -1.67 3.62
C VAL A 125 -0.55 -2.61 3.00
N PRO A 126 -0.02 -3.62 3.74
CA PRO A 126 0.89 -4.61 3.15
C PRO A 126 0.27 -5.39 1.98
N GLU A 127 -0.98 -5.83 2.11
CA GLU A 127 -1.64 -6.63 1.08
C GLU A 127 -1.95 -5.77 -0.18
N MET A 128 -2.33 -4.49 -0.01
CA MET A 128 -2.49 -3.56 -1.13
C MET A 128 -1.15 -3.30 -1.85
N SER A 129 -0.08 -3.04 -1.09
CA SER A 129 1.28 -2.88 -1.65
C SER A 129 1.70 -4.11 -2.46
N ALA A 130 1.43 -5.31 -1.95
CA ALA A 130 1.74 -6.56 -2.64
C ALA A 130 0.89 -6.73 -3.91
N ALA A 131 -0.42 -6.50 -3.84
CA ALA A 131 -1.33 -6.63 -4.97
C ALA A 131 -1.00 -5.63 -6.11
N LEU A 132 -0.52 -4.44 -5.76
CA LEU A 132 -0.06 -3.44 -6.72
C LEU A 132 1.39 -3.66 -7.16
N GLY A 133 2.14 -4.54 -6.50
CA GLY A 133 3.55 -4.76 -6.82
C GLY A 133 4.43 -3.54 -6.58
N VAL A 134 4.06 -2.67 -5.64
CA VAL A 134 4.82 -1.46 -5.26
C VAL A 134 5.54 -1.67 -3.94
N LYS A 135 6.65 -0.95 -3.74
CA LYS A 135 7.47 -1.12 -2.54
C LYS A 135 6.68 -0.72 -1.29
N PRO A 136 6.67 -1.51 -0.20
CA PRO A 136 6.05 -1.09 1.05
C PRO A 136 6.78 0.13 1.65
N PHE A 137 6.06 0.92 2.42
CA PHE A 137 6.60 2.11 3.07
C PHE A 137 7.77 1.78 3.99
N SER A 138 8.84 2.57 3.88
CA SER A 138 9.99 2.52 4.78
C SER A 138 10.03 3.80 5.62
N ILE A 139 10.01 3.64 6.94
CA ILE A 139 10.15 4.75 7.88
C ILE A 139 11.51 5.45 7.78
N ILE A 140 12.55 4.71 7.35
CA ILE A 140 13.93 5.21 7.21
C ILE A 140 14.01 6.14 5.99
N THR A 141 13.52 5.69 4.84
CA THR A 141 13.59 6.48 3.59
C THR A 141 12.40 7.41 3.41
N ARG A 142 11.33 7.23 4.20
CA ARG A 142 10.05 7.95 4.10
C ARG A 142 9.42 7.87 2.71
N THR A 143 9.54 6.71 2.08
CA THR A 143 9.04 6.43 0.73
C THR A 143 8.42 5.05 0.64
N GLY A 144 7.57 4.86 -0.37
CA GLY A 144 6.86 3.60 -0.63
C GLY A 144 5.42 3.62 -0.13
N PHE A 145 4.70 2.55 -0.46
CA PHE A 145 3.27 2.42 -0.23
C PHE A 145 2.93 2.23 1.25
N GLY A 146 2.15 3.16 1.79
CA GLY A 146 1.76 3.22 3.19
C GLY A 146 0.38 3.82 3.39
N CYS A 147 0.04 4.17 4.63
CA CYS A 147 -1.26 4.78 4.95
C CYS A 147 -1.54 6.04 4.11
N TYR A 148 -0.50 6.83 3.83
CA TYR A 148 -0.59 8.07 3.06
C TYR A 148 -0.64 7.87 1.55
N SER A 149 -0.55 6.63 1.07
CA SER A 149 -0.88 6.30 -0.32
C SER A 149 -2.37 6.36 -0.57
N CYS A 150 -3.21 6.27 0.46
CA CYS A 150 -4.66 6.42 0.37
C CYS A 150 -5.15 7.71 1.05
N HIS A 151 -4.59 8.02 2.22
CA HIS A 151 -5.03 9.14 3.03
C HIS A 151 -4.17 10.38 2.84
N LEU A 152 -4.78 11.57 2.88
CA LEU A 152 -4.04 12.81 3.04
C LEU A 152 -3.58 12.98 4.49
N GLY A 153 -2.45 13.67 4.66
CA GLY A 153 -2.03 14.21 5.95
C GLY A 153 -2.72 15.53 6.30
N PRO A 154 -2.28 16.20 7.38
CA PRO A 154 -2.96 17.38 7.90
C PRO A 154 -3.08 18.51 6.89
N ASN A 155 -2.07 18.66 6.02
CA ASN A 155 -1.95 19.76 5.07
C ASN A 155 -1.93 19.31 3.59
N GLY A 156 -2.17 18.03 3.30
CA GLY A 156 -2.13 17.49 1.92
C GLY A 156 -1.42 16.15 1.80
N ALA A 157 -0.93 15.84 0.61
CA ALA A 157 -0.18 14.62 0.35
C ALA A 157 1.07 14.55 1.24
N MET A 158 1.34 13.37 1.78
CA MET A 158 2.47 13.12 2.67
C MET A 158 3.20 11.87 2.22
N PHE A 159 4.54 11.94 2.23
CA PHE A 159 5.45 10.89 1.77
C PHE A 159 5.29 10.58 0.27
N GLY A 160 6.43 10.37 -0.41
CA GLY A 160 6.43 10.09 -1.83
C GLY A 160 6.05 8.63 -2.10
N ASN A 161 5.06 8.43 -2.97
CA ASN A 161 4.88 7.18 -3.71
C ASN A 161 5.45 7.37 -5.11
#